data_AF-A0A8T5M3K2-F1
#
_entry.id   AF-A0A8T5M3K2-F1
#
_cell.length_a   1.000
_cell.length_b   1.000
_cell.length_c   1.000
_cell.angle_alpha   90.00
_cell.angle_beta   90.00
_cell.angle_gamma   90.00
#
_symmetry.space_group_name_H-M   'P 1'
#
loop_
_entity.id
_entity.type
_entity.pdbx_description
1 polymer ?
#
loop_
_entity_poly.entity_id
_entity_poly.type
_entity_poly.pdbx_seq_one_letter_code
_entity_poly.pdbx_strand_id
1 'polypeptide(L)'
;MAKKSITKKSKKTSKPVKRSALKSKPVSTQKKSPVKWHAAPLKGSFMVLSIIGFLVSAYWIYPLSFNYGLAFMLIFTAMFISSLISMTKAPLLD
;
A
#
# COMPACT_ATOMS: atom_id res chain seq x y z
N MET A 1 72.61 48.10 9.63
CA MET A 1 71.44 48.95 9.31
C MET A 1 70.22 48.07 9.13
N ALA A 2 69.12 48.45 9.78
CA ALA A 2 67.91 47.67 9.97
C ALA A 2 67.00 47.58 8.73
N LYS A 3 66.17 46.53 8.71
CA LYS A 3 64.77 46.42 8.20
C LYS A 3 64.56 44.99 7.67
N LYS A 4 63.44 44.31 7.85
CA LYS A 4 62.26 44.44 8.72
C LYS A 4 61.56 43.09 8.55
N SER A 5 61.22 42.44 9.64
CA SER A 5 60.34 41.27 9.71
C SER A 5 58.93 41.57 9.17
N ILE A 6 58.15 40.48 8.96
CA ILE A 6 56.68 40.39 8.76
C ILE A 6 56.31 40.28 7.24
N THR A 7 55.61 39.27 6.70
CA THR A 7 54.37 38.60 7.17
C THR A 7 54.13 37.21 6.53
N LYS A 8 53.66 36.29 7.37
CA LYS A 8 52.85 35.05 7.19
C LYS A 8 52.16 34.78 5.82
N LYS A 9 52.19 33.51 5.39
CA LYS A 9 50.97 32.69 5.21
C LYS A 9 51.28 31.19 4.99
N SER A 10 50.98 30.41 6.03
CA SER A 10 50.88 28.95 6.00
C SER A 10 49.79 28.51 5.01
N LYS A 11 50.14 27.67 4.03
CA LYS A 11 49.17 26.95 3.20
C LYS A 11 49.56 25.46 3.20
N LYS A 12 49.05 24.77 4.21
CA LYS A 12 49.09 23.33 4.40
C LYS A 12 48.16 22.71 3.35
N THR A 13 48.72 22.03 2.36
CA THR A 13 47.92 21.21 1.42
C THR A 13 48.58 19.87 1.23
N SER A 14 47.89 18.89 1.79
CA SER A 14 48.16 17.48 1.94
C SER A 14 48.17 16.73 0.61
N LYS A 15 49.07 15.74 0.53
CA LYS A 15 49.26 14.77 -0.56
C LYS A 15 47.95 14.04 -0.93
N PRO A 16 47.70 13.72 -2.22
CA PRO A 16 46.50 13.02 -2.63
C PRO A 16 46.59 11.52 -2.26
N VAL A 17 45.68 11.08 -1.39
CA VAL A 17 45.47 9.67 -1.04
C VAL A 17 44.69 9.02 -2.19
N LYS A 18 45.34 8.11 -2.93
CA LYS A 18 44.69 7.18 -3.87
C LYS A 18 43.71 6.31 -3.09
N ARG A 19 42.43 6.68 -3.08
CA ARG A 19 41.34 5.83 -2.59
C ARG A 19 40.89 4.93 -3.74
N SER A 20 41.19 3.65 -3.57
CA SER A 20 40.64 2.52 -4.31
C SER A 20 39.15 2.72 -4.59
N ALA A 21 38.79 2.64 -5.87
CA ALA A 21 37.42 2.72 -6.35
C ALA A 21 36.59 1.57 -5.76
N LEU A 22 35.90 1.86 -4.65
CA LEU A 22 34.80 1.04 -4.16
C LEU A 22 33.63 1.27 -5.13
N LYS A 23 33.43 0.33 -6.06
CA LYS A 23 32.33 0.29 -7.01
C LYS A 23 31.02 0.09 -6.25
N SER A 24 30.46 1.16 -5.69
CA SER A 24 29.11 1.16 -5.13
C SER A 24 28.13 0.93 -6.27
N LYS A 25 27.45 -0.22 -6.25
CA LYS A 25 26.30 -0.50 -7.12
C LYS A 25 25.32 0.68 -7.00
N PRO A 26 24.82 1.27 -8.10
CA PRO A 26 23.83 2.33 -8.00
C PRO A 26 22.58 1.75 -7.35
N VAL A 27 22.22 2.29 -6.19
CA VAL A 27 20.89 2.09 -5.59
C VAL A 27 19.90 2.61 -6.63
N SER A 28 19.17 1.68 -7.26
CA SER A 28 18.08 2.01 -8.15
C SER A 28 17.04 2.79 -7.35
N THR A 29 17.06 4.11 -7.49
CA THR A 29 15.95 4.96 -7.07
C THR A 29 14.74 4.52 -7.89
N GLN A 30 13.91 3.66 -7.30
CA GLN A 30 12.61 3.28 -7.84
C GLN A 30 11.81 4.57 -8.02
N LYS A 31 11.75 5.04 -9.27
CA LYS A 31 10.97 6.19 -9.69
C LYS A 31 9.51 5.84 -9.42
N LYS A 32 8.95 6.31 -8.31
CA LYS A 32 7.51 6.19 -8.00
C LYS A 32 6.75 6.83 -9.15
N SER A 33 6.22 6.01 -10.06
CA SER A 33 5.21 6.42 -11.02
C SER A 33 3.99 6.97 -10.26
N PRO A 34 3.25 7.94 -10.81
CA PRO A 34 2.01 8.39 -10.19
C PRO A 34 1.14 7.16 -9.95
N VAL A 35 0.67 6.99 -8.71
CA VAL A 35 -0.14 5.85 -8.31
C VAL A 35 -1.46 5.97 -9.06
N LYS A 36 -1.57 5.34 -10.23
CA LYS A 36 -2.84 5.17 -10.93
C LYS A 36 -3.68 4.29 -10.01
N TRP A 37 -4.66 4.88 -9.34
CA TRP A 37 -5.59 4.17 -8.48
C TRP A 37 -6.33 3.12 -9.31
N HIS A 38 -5.87 1.88 -9.23
CA HIS A 38 -6.59 0.74 -9.78
C HIS A 38 -7.62 0.34 -8.74
N ALA A 39 -8.89 0.60 -9.03
CA ALA A 39 -9.99 0.01 -8.27
C ALA A 39 -9.94 -1.50 -8.52
N ALA A 40 -9.32 -2.23 -7.60
CA ALA A 40 -9.35 -3.68 -7.62
C ALA A 40 -10.77 -4.10 -7.20
N PRO A 41 -11.46 -4.94 -7.99
CA PRO A 41 -12.75 -5.47 -7.57
C PRO A 41 -12.59 -6.19 -6.22
N LEU A 42 -13.60 -6.11 -5.37
CA LEU A 42 -13.61 -6.81 -4.08
C LEU A 42 -13.33 -8.30 -4.29
N LYS A 43 -12.61 -8.92 -3.36
CA LYS A 43 -12.27 -10.35 -3.46
C LYS A 43 -13.54 -11.19 -3.58
N GLY A 44 -13.56 -12.13 -4.51
CA GLY A 44 -14.66 -13.11 -4.69
C GLY A 44 -15.03 -13.86 -3.41
N SER A 45 -14.07 -14.05 -2.50
CA SER A 45 -14.32 -14.66 -1.19
C SER A 45 -15.35 -13.90 -0.35
N PHE A 46 -15.47 -12.58 -0.50
CA PHE A 46 -16.47 -11.77 0.21
C PHE A 46 -17.89 -12.12 -0.24
N MET A 47 -18.11 -12.28 -1.56
CA MET A 47 -19.39 -12.71 -2.13
C MET A 47 -19.78 -14.11 -1.64
N VAL A 48 -18.84 -15.05 -1.66
CA VAL A 48 -19.06 -16.43 -1.20
C VAL A 48 -19.43 -16.44 0.29
N LEU A 49 -18.75 -15.63 1.11
CA LEU A 49 -19.06 -15.50 2.53
C LEU A 49 -20.49 -14.98 2.76
N SER A 50 -20.95 -14.00 1.98
CA SER A 50 -22.33 -13.49 2.07
C SER A 50 -23.37 -14.54 1.71
N ILE A 51 -23.12 -15.35 0.66
CA ILE A 51 -24.01 -16.43 0.26
C ILE A 51 -24.07 -17.50 1.35
N ILE A 52 -22.93 -17.99 1.81
CA ILE A 52 -22.86 -19.03 2.86
C ILE A 52 -23.51 -18.51 4.14
N GLY A 53 -23.18 -17.29 4.57
CA GLY A 53 -23.78 -16.67 5.75
C GLY A 53 -25.29 -16.50 5.65
N PHE A 54 -25.81 -16.13 4.47
CA PHE A 54 -27.23 -16.07 4.20
C PHE A 54 -27.91 -17.43 4.30
N LEU A 55 -27.33 -18.49 3.73
CA LEU A 55 -27.86 -19.85 3.82
C LEU A 55 -27.86 -20.37 5.26
N VAL A 56 -26.76 -20.16 5.99
CA VAL A 56 -26.65 -20.56 7.41
C VAL A 56 -27.67 -19.80 8.26
N SER A 57 -27.84 -18.51 8.02
CA SER A 57 -28.84 -17.69 8.71
C SER A 57 -30.26 -18.19 8.46
N ALA A 58 -30.59 -18.49 7.20
CA ALA A 58 -31.92 -18.92 6.79
C ALA A 58 -32.28 -20.32 7.32
N TYR A 59 -31.34 -21.28 7.26
CA TYR A 59 -31.62 -22.66 7.63
C TYR A 59 -31.46 -22.94 9.12
N TRP A 60 -30.42 -22.39 9.76
CA TRP A 60 -30.07 -22.77 11.14
C TRP A 60 -30.52 -21.74 12.17
N ILE A 61 -30.31 -20.46 11.89
CA ILE A 61 -30.51 -19.38 12.88
C ILE A 61 -32.00 -18.96 12.96
N TYR A 62 -32.71 -18.95 11.83
CA TYR A 62 -34.13 -18.59 11.77
C TYR A 62 -35.03 -19.45 12.68
N PRO A 63 -34.93 -20.79 12.69
CA PRO A 63 -35.73 -21.61 13.61
C PRO A 63 -35.27 -21.51 15.07
N LEU A 64 -34.00 -21.17 15.32
CA LEU A 64 -33.48 -21.02 16.69
C LEU A 64 -33.97 -19.72 17.33
N SER A 65 -34.00 -18.63 16.57
CA SER A 65 -34.39 -17.32 17.08
C SER A 65 -34.77 -16.36 15.96
N PHE A 66 -36.06 -16.01 15.92
CA PHE A 66 -36.64 -15.16 14.87
C PHE A 66 -35.95 -13.80 14.75
N ASN A 67 -35.71 -13.12 15.88
CA ASN A 67 -35.10 -11.78 15.90
C ASN A 67 -33.68 -11.79 15.32
N TYR A 68 -32.85 -12.75 15.73
CA TYR A 68 -31.48 -12.85 15.22
C TYR A 68 -31.44 -13.31 13.78
N GLY A 69 -32.31 -14.24 13.37
CA GLY A 69 -32.37 -14.68 11.97
C GLY A 69 -32.77 -13.58 11.00
N LEU A 70 -33.71 -12.72 11.39
CA LEU A 70 -34.10 -11.57 10.60
C LEU A 70 -32.95 -10.54 10.53
N ALA A 71 -32.27 -10.26 11.63
CA ALA A 71 -31.11 -9.37 11.66
C ALA A 71 -29.96 -9.88 10.76
N PHE A 72 -29.56 -11.14 10.91
CA PHE A 72 -28.48 -11.74 10.11
C PHE A 72 -28.84 -11.82 8.63
N MET A 73 -30.09 -12.17 8.27
CA MET A 73 -30.55 -12.12 6.88
C MET A 73 -30.37 -10.72 6.28
N LEU A 74 -30.73 -9.68 7.02
CA LEU A 74 -30.68 -8.30 6.54
C LEU A 74 -29.22 -7.85 6.34
N ILE A 75 -28.32 -8.19 7.27
CA ILE A 75 -26.88 -7.95 7.15
C ILE A 75 -26.30 -8.69 5.93
N PHE A 76 -26.54 -10.00 5.79
CA PHE A 76 -25.97 -10.78 4.69
C PHE A 76 -26.50 -10.34 3.33
N THR A 77 -27.77 -9.93 3.26
CA THR A 77 -28.36 -9.35 2.04
C THR A 77 -27.70 -8.02 1.68
N ALA A 78 -27.53 -7.11 2.64
CA ALA A 78 -26.85 -5.84 2.40
C ALA A 78 -25.39 -6.05 1.95
N MET A 79 -24.70 -6.99 2.59
CA MET A 79 -23.34 -7.39 2.26
C MET A 79 -23.25 -8.00 0.84
N PHE A 80 -24.24 -8.81 0.45
CA PHE A 80 -24.34 -9.39 -0.89
C PHE A 80 -24.50 -8.32 -1.97
N ILE A 81 -25.43 -7.38 -1.77
CA ILE A 81 -25.68 -6.24 -2.68
C ILE A 81 -24.42 -5.37 -2.79
N SER A 82 -23.76 -5.10 -1.67
CA SER A 82 -22.49 -4.36 -1.65
C SER A 82 -21.42 -5.04 -2.51
N SER A 83 -21.32 -6.37 -2.45
CA SER A 83 -20.35 -7.14 -3.25
C SER A 83 -20.62 -7.03 -4.76
N LEU A 84 -21.89 -7.09 -5.17
CA LEU A 84 -22.29 -6.98 -6.58
C LEU A 84 -21.91 -5.62 -7.14
N ILE A 85 -22.21 -4.54 -6.40
CA ILE A 85 -21.87 -3.19 -6.81
C ILE A 85 -20.35 -3.01 -6.92
N SER A 86 -19.58 -3.57 -5.98
CA SER A 86 -18.12 -3.44 -5.99
C SER A 86 -17.43 -4.17 -7.14
N MET A 87 -18.00 -5.26 -7.64
CA MET A 87 -17.43 -6.01 -8.77
C MET A 87 -17.88 -5.50 -10.13
N THR A 88 -19.02 -4.79 -10.20
CA THR A 88 -19.56 -4.26 -11.46
C THR A 88 -18.84 -2.99 -11.93
N LYS A 89 -18.02 -2.36 -11.09
CA LYS A 89 -17.15 -1.22 -11.44
C LYS A 89 -15.88 -1.69 -12.14
N ALA A 90 -16.01 -2.21 -13.36
CA ALA A 90 -14.87 -2.54 -14.19
C ALA A 90 -14.19 -1.25 -14.71
N PRO A 91 -12.84 -1.16 -14.72
CA PRO A 91 -12.15 -0.01 -15.30
C PRO A 91 -12.37 0.01 -16.82
N LEU A 92 -13.00 1.06 -17.33
CA LEU A 92 -13.00 1.37 -18.76
C LEU A 92 -11.55 1.74 -19.14
N LEU A 93 -10.98 0.97 -20.05
CA LEU A 93 -9.69 1.27 -20.67
C LEU A 93 -9.93 2.30 -21.77
N ASP A 94 -9.70 3.57 -21.44
CA ASP A 94 -9.37 4.62 -22.40
C ASP A 94 -7.94 5.13 -22.12
#